data_AF-A0A9W9NDY2-F1
#
_entry.id   AF-A0A9W9NDY2-F1
#
_cell.length_a   1.000
_cell.length_b   1.000
_cell.length_c   1.000
_cell.angle_alpha   90.00
_cell.angle_beta   90.00
_cell.angle_gamma   90.00
#
_symmetry.space_group_name_H-M   'P 1'
#
loop_
_entity.id
_entity.type
_entity.pdbx_description
1 polymer ?
#
loop_
_entity_poly.entity_id
_entity_poly.type
_entity_poly.pdbx_seq_one_letter_code
_entity_poly.pdbx_strand_id
1 'polypeptide(L)'
;MALSACNAVVNPSFESGVLFPWRASAVNVATVSNAASAYSGEYYLELQTAIDNGGNTISQSLENLKRGTKYDFSAEIQVPYAGAEYCFISVYMGRNATKGHIATKEVTDFGKWVSVTGSYTPRRSEDRLNILAACDFPDNSVTGRVYIDDVLFAPSGSCGSN
;
A
#
# COMPACT_ATOMS: atom_id res chain seq x y z
N MET A 1 -14.38 -2.79 11.89
CA MET A 1 -13.78 -1.83 12.84
C MET A 1 -13.58 -0.52 12.09
N ALA A 2 -14.04 0.61 12.60
CA ALA A 2 -13.96 1.89 11.89
C ALA A 2 -12.54 2.45 11.99
N LEU A 3 -11.79 2.47 10.89
CA LEU A 3 -10.51 3.18 10.82
C LEU A 3 -10.74 4.66 11.15
N SER A 4 -10.03 5.09 12.19
CA SER A 4 -10.18 6.34 12.95
C SER A 4 -10.32 7.59 12.08
N ALA A 5 -11.14 8.56 12.54
CA ALA A 5 -11.36 9.89 11.96
C ALA A 5 -10.09 10.77 11.80
N CYS A 6 -8.92 10.19 12.06
CA CYS A 6 -7.60 10.82 11.99
C CYS A 6 -6.73 10.28 10.82
N ASN A 7 -7.20 9.27 10.08
CA ASN A 7 -6.51 8.79 8.87
C ASN A 7 -6.74 9.75 7.70
N ALA A 8 -5.66 10.18 7.03
CA ALA A 8 -5.74 10.99 5.83
C ALA A 8 -6.10 10.18 4.59
N VAL A 9 -5.92 8.85 4.64
CA VAL A 9 -6.31 7.92 3.57
C VAL A 9 -7.81 7.63 3.65
N VAL A 10 -8.46 7.65 2.49
CA VAL A 10 -9.87 7.27 2.32
C VAL A 10 -9.96 5.83 1.83
N ASN A 11 -10.99 5.11 2.28
CA ASN A 11 -11.15 3.67 2.02
C ASN A 11 -9.87 2.85 2.37
N PRO A 12 -9.33 3.01 3.59
CA PRO A 12 -8.05 2.42 3.98
C PRO A 12 -8.04 0.89 4.12
N SER A 13 -9.19 0.28 4.42
CA SER A 13 -9.38 -1.18 4.56
C SER A 13 -10.19 -1.79 3.41
N PHE A 14 -10.49 -1.02 2.36
CA PHE A 14 -11.20 -1.50 1.16
C PHE A 14 -12.62 -2.09 1.36
N GLU A 15 -13.16 -2.05 2.58
CA GLU A 15 -14.47 -2.57 2.98
C GLU A 15 -15.68 -1.99 2.22
N SER A 16 -15.49 -0.90 1.47
CA SER A 16 -16.52 -0.40 0.56
C SER A 16 -16.74 -1.31 -0.66
N GLY A 17 -15.86 -2.30 -0.90
CA GLY A 17 -15.90 -3.19 -2.06
C GLY A 17 -15.52 -2.50 -3.38
N VAL A 18 -15.20 -1.21 -3.35
CA VAL A 18 -14.82 -0.42 -4.53
C VAL A 18 -13.41 0.11 -4.40
N LEU A 19 -12.68 0.20 -5.52
CA LEU A 19 -11.29 0.67 -5.51
C LEU A 19 -11.19 2.18 -5.25
N PHE A 20 -12.19 2.97 -5.66
CA PHE A 20 -12.16 4.43 -5.51
C PHE A 20 -12.00 4.84 -4.03
N PRO A 21 -11.17 5.84 -3.70
CA PRO A 21 -10.45 6.77 -4.58
C PRO A 21 -9.03 6.32 -4.99
N TRP A 22 -8.65 5.08 -4.70
CA TRP A 22 -7.38 4.54 -5.15
C TRP A 22 -7.33 4.37 -6.67
N ARG A 23 -6.13 4.56 -7.24
CA ARG A 23 -5.88 4.49 -8.68
C ARG A 23 -4.63 3.69 -8.95
N ALA A 24 -4.76 2.67 -9.80
CA ALA A 24 -3.67 1.86 -10.26
C ALA A 24 -2.85 2.56 -11.36
N SER A 25 -1.58 2.19 -11.48
CA SER A 25 -0.67 2.66 -12.54
C SER A 25 -1.04 2.15 -13.93
N ALA A 26 -1.73 1.00 -14.00
CA ALA A 26 -2.17 0.37 -15.22
C ALA A 26 -3.62 -0.13 -15.10
N VAL A 27 -4.24 -0.45 -16.23
CA VAL A 27 -5.62 -0.93 -16.28
C VAL A 27 -5.66 -2.38 -15.76
N ASN A 28 -6.66 -2.70 -14.94
CA ASN A 28 -6.93 -4.04 -14.41
C ASN A 28 -5.80 -4.68 -13.57
N VAL A 29 -4.82 -3.92 -13.10
CA VAL A 29 -3.76 -4.46 -12.21
C VAL A 29 -4.09 -4.35 -10.73
N ALA A 30 -5.20 -3.70 -10.37
CA ALA A 30 -5.64 -3.59 -8.98
C ALA A 30 -7.14 -3.81 -8.86
N THR A 31 -7.54 -4.65 -7.91
CA THR A 31 -8.93 -5.02 -7.64
C THR A 31 -9.16 -5.19 -6.15
N VAL A 32 -10.32 -4.74 -5.66
CA VAL A 32 -10.77 -5.08 -4.31
C VAL A 32 -11.34 -6.50 -4.35
N SER A 33 -10.89 -7.37 -3.45
CA SER A 33 -11.21 -8.80 -3.43
C SER A 33 -11.54 -9.26 -2.01
N ASN A 34 -12.31 -10.33 -1.90
CA ASN A 34 -12.59 -11.07 -0.66
C ASN A 34 -12.33 -12.58 -0.83
N ALA A 35 -11.55 -12.95 -1.85
CA ALA A 35 -11.33 -14.35 -2.21
C ALA A 35 -10.38 -15.11 -1.26
N ALA A 36 -9.70 -14.39 -0.37
CA ALA A 36 -8.77 -14.93 0.63
C ALA A 36 -9.05 -14.27 1.99
N SER A 37 -8.37 -14.74 3.04
CA SER A 37 -8.45 -14.11 4.36
C SER A 37 -7.80 -12.72 4.32
N ALA A 38 -8.64 -11.68 4.35
CA ALA A 38 -8.22 -10.29 4.58
C ALA A 38 -7.47 -10.17 5.92
N TYR A 39 -6.69 -9.11 6.08
CA TYR A 39 -6.03 -8.87 7.37
C TYR A 39 -7.07 -8.47 8.42
N SER A 40 -7.98 -7.57 8.04
CA SER A 40 -9.15 -7.22 8.83
C SER A 40 -10.39 -7.13 7.93
N GLY A 41 -11.59 -7.26 8.52
CA GLY A 41 -12.83 -7.17 7.75
C GLY A 41 -13.02 -8.32 6.75
N GLU A 42 -13.62 -7.99 5.59
CA GLU A 42 -13.94 -8.96 4.54
C GLU A 42 -13.13 -8.74 3.25
N TYR A 43 -12.69 -7.51 2.98
CA TYR A 43 -12.08 -7.12 1.73
C TYR A 43 -10.62 -6.70 1.91
N TYR A 44 -9.83 -6.89 0.87
CA TYR A 44 -8.48 -6.37 0.75
C TYR A 44 -8.24 -5.91 -0.69
N LEU A 45 -7.18 -5.13 -0.89
CA LEU A 45 -6.72 -4.78 -2.22
C LEU A 45 -5.77 -5.84 -2.75
N GLU A 46 -6.08 -6.44 -3.90
CA GLU A 46 -5.14 -7.23 -4.68
C GLU A 46 -4.47 -6.33 -5.73
N LEU A 47 -3.14 -6.26 -5.71
CA LEU A 47 -2.29 -5.58 -6.69
C LEU A 47 -1.42 -6.61 -7.41
N GLN A 48 -1.60 -6.71 -8.72
CA GLN A 48 -0.77 -7.55 -9.59
C GLN A 48 0.53 -6.81 -9.95
N THR A 49 1.69 -7.47 -9.84
CA THR A 49 2.97 -6.89 -10.27
C THR A 49 3.09 -6.88 -11.80
N ALA A 50 4.09 -6.18 -12.34
CA ALA A 50 4.33 -6.20 -13.78
C ALA A 50 5.22 -7.38 -14.18
N ILE A 51 5.24 -7.70 -15.47
CA ILE A 51 6.26 -8.56 -16.09
C ILE A 51 7.64 -7.91 -15.97
N ASP A 52 8.68 -8.64 -16.34
CA ASP A 52 10.08 -8.21 -16.29
C ASP A 52 10.54 -7.82 -14.86
N ASN A 53 9.97 -8.49 -13.85
CA ASN A 53 10.15 -8.19 -12.43
C ASN A 53 9.83 -6.72 -12.10
N GLY A 54 8.98 -6.11 -12.93
CA GLY A 54 8.56 -4.72 -12.80
C GLY A 54 7.52 -4.52 -11.71
N GLY A 55 7.36 -3.26 -11.31
CA GLY A 55 6.36 -2.87 -10.32
C GLY A 55 5.11 -2.26 -10.93
N ASN A 56 3.96 -2.59 -10.35
CA ASN A 56 2.77 -1.75 -10.48
C ASN A 56 2.58 -0.94 -9.20
N THR A 57 1.84 0.16 -9.29
CA THR A 57 1.61 1.09 -8.19
C THR A 57 0.12 1.30 -7.99
N ILE A 58 -0.32 1.28 -6.73
CA ILE A 58 -1.60 1.85 -6.32
C ILE A 58 -1.34 3.20 -5.66
N SER A 59 -2.17 4.19 -5.96
CA SER A 59 -1.97 5.56 -5.47
C SER A 59 -3.27 6.24 -5.06
N GLN A 60 -3.17 7.19 -4.15
CA GLN A 60 -4.27 8.03 -3.73
C GLN A 60 -3.78 9.47 -3.53
N SER A 61 -4.54 10.43 -4.05
CA SER A 61 -4.32 11.84 -3.72
C SER A 61 -4.80 12.10 -2.29
N LEU A 62 -3.94 12.65 -1.47
CA LEU A 62 -4.23 13.03 -0.10
C LEU A 62 -4.33 14.56 -0.02
N GLU A 63 -5.34 15.05 0.68
CA GLU A 63 -5.63 16.47 0.84
C GLU A 63 -5.57 16.87 2.32
N ASN A 64 -5.57 18.17 2.60
CA ASN A 64 -5.59 18.74 3.96
C ASN A 64 -4.41 18.29 4.86
N LEU A 65 -3.26 17.96 4.26
CA LEU A 65 -2.05 17.63 4.99
C LEU A 65 -1.47 18.86 5.69
N LYS A 66 -1.05 18.70 6.96
CA LYS A 66 -0.38 19.78 7.70
C LYS A 66 1.09 19.80 7.34
N ARG A 67 1.54 20.91 6.74
CA ARG A 67 2.94 21.09 6.34
C ARG A 67 3.85 21.08 7.56
N GLY A 68 4.97 20.37 7.48
CA GLY A 68 5.94 20.27 8.58
C GLY A 68 5.51 19.38 9.74
N THR A 69 4.29 18.84 9.73
CA THR A 69 3.84 17.83 10.70
C THR A 69 4.31 16.45 10.26
N LYS A 70 4.86 15.65 11.18
CA LYS A 70 5.23 14.26 10.91
C LYS A 70 3.96 13.41 10.88
N TYR A 71 3.85 12.56 9.87
CA TYR A 71 2.81 11.55 9.72
C TYR A 71 3.46 10.17 9.79
N ASP A 72 2.81 9.25 10.49
CA ASP A 72 3.19 7.84 10.52
C ASP A 72 2.38 7.07 9.46
N PHE A 73 3.06 6.16 8.79
CA PHE A 73 2.50 5.24 7.82
C PHE A 73 2.53 3.82 8.36
N SER A 74 1.45 3.08 8.16
CA SER A 74 1.45 1.62 8.23
C SER A 74 0.53 1.04 7.16
N ALA A 75 0.85 -0.16 6.68
CA ALA A 75 -0.05 -0.98 5.89
C ALA A 75 0.28 -2.45 6.13
N GLU A 76 -0.73 -3.30 6.07
CA GLU A 76 -0.57 -4.74 6.18
C GLU A 76 -0.47 -5.32 4.78
N ILE A 77 0.58 -6.10 4.55
CA ILE A 77 0.90 -6.66 3.24
C ILE A 77 1.00 -8.17 3.36
N GLN A 78 0.40 -8.89 2.42
CA GLN A 78 0.64 -10.31 2.25
C GLN A 78 0.99 -10.59 0.79
N VAL A 79 1.94 -11.48 0.58
CA VAL A 79 2.23 -12.01 -0.74
C VAL A 79 1.82 -13.48 -0.78
N PRO A 80 0.75 -13.87 -1.49
CA PRO A 80 0.47 -15.27 -1.74
C PRO A 80 1.66 -15.89 -2.48
N TYR A 81 2.11 -17.07 -2.04
CA TYR A 81 3.23 -17.74 -2.70
C TYR A 81 2.89 -18.04 -4.16
N ALA A 82 3.68 -17.48 -5.07
CA ALA A 82 3.50 -17.62 -6.52
C ALA A 82 4.78 -18.13 -7.23
N GLY A 83 5.79 -18.58 -6.47
CA GLY A 83 7.10 -18.95 -7.01
C GLY A 83 8.07 -17.78 -7.21
N ALA A 84 7.80 -16.62 -6.59
CA ALA A 84 8.75 -15.51 -6.51
C ALA A 84 9.90 -15.84 -5.55
N GLU A 85 11.09 -15.32 -5.81
CA GLU A 85 12.21 -15.39 -4.85
C GLU A 85 11.95 -14.43 -3.68
N TYR A 86 11.52 -13.21 -4.00
CA TYR A 86 11.07 -12.20 -3.04
C TYR A 86 10.13 -11.22 -3.74
N CYS A 87 9.38 -10.46 -2.93
CA CYS A 87 8.67 -9.29 -3.42
C CYS A 87 9.09 -8.04 -2.66
N PHE A 88 9.12 -6.93 -3.36
CA PHE A 88 9.55 -5.64 -2.84
C PHE A 88 8.38 -4.65 -2.85
N ILE A 89 8.16 -4.05 -1.68
CA ILE A 89 7.15 -3.02 -1.47
C ILE A 89 7.87 -1.69 -1.23
N SER A 90 7.52 -0.67 -1.99
CA SER A 90 8.02 0.69 -1.80
C SER A 90 6.87 1.66 -1.59
N VAL A 91 6.93 2.41 -0.50
CA VAL A 91 5.93 3.43 -0.17
C VAL A 91 6.59 4.78 -0.23
N TYR A 92 5.98 5.68 -1.01
CA TYR A 92 6.52 7.02 -1.19
C TYR A 92 5.42 8.05 -1.50
N MET A 93 5.72 9.30 -1.15
CA MET A 93 4.88 10.46 -1.42
C MET A 93 5.31 11.21 -2.70
N GLY A 94 4.34 11.73 -3.45
CA GLY A 94 4.56 12.56 -4.62
C GLY A 94 4.96 11.80 -5.88
N ARG A 95 5.77 12.43 -6.73
CA ARG A 95 6.16 11.88 -8.06
C ARG A 95 7.53 11.20 -8.07
N ASN A 96 8.30 11.31 -6.99
CA ASN A 96 9.69 10.85 -6.96
C ASN A 96 9.90 9.99 -5.70
N ALA A 97 10.10 8.69 -5.91
CA ALA A 97 10.25 7.71 -4.83
C ALA A 97 11.44 8.01 -3.92
N THR A 98 12.53 8.59 -4.44
CA THR A 98 13.71 8.95 -3.64
C THR A 98 13.45 10.15 -2.73
N LYS A 99 12.81 11.20 -3.25
CA LYS A 99 12.53 12.42 -2.45
C LYS A 99 11.35 12.27 -1.51
N GLY A 100 10.41 11.41 -1.86
CA GLY A 100 9.21 11.13 -1.09
C GLY A 100 9.23 9.83 -0.32
N HIS A 101 10.38 9.18 -0.20
CA HIS A 101 10.51 7.87 0.45
C HIS A 101 9.86 7.86 1.83
N ILE A 102 9.05 6.82 2.11
CA ILE A 102 8.41 6.59 3.41
C ILE A 102 8.91 5.28 4.00
N ALA A 103 8.80 4.21 3.23
CA ALA A 103 9.14 2.87 3.66
C ALA A 103 9.55 2.00 2.48
N THR A 104 10.26 0.95 2.80
CA THR A 104 10.61 -0.10 1.86
C THR A 104 10.69 -1.42 2.60
N LYS A 105 10.13 -2.48 2.02
CA LYS A 105 10.09 -3.81 2.63
C LYS A 105 10.32 -4.88 1.57
N GLU A 106 11.27 -5.74 1.84
CA GLU A 106 11.40 -7.03 1.15
C GLU A 106 10.58 -8.08 1.90
N VAL A 107 9.81 -8.87 1.15
CA VAL A 107 8.92 -9.92 1.65
C VAL A 107 9.37 -11.25 1.07
N THR A 108 9.85 -12.12 1.95
CA THR A 108 10.25 -13.50 1.67
C THR A 108 9.37 -14.51 2.44
N ASP A 109 8.68 -14.07 3.48
CA ASP A 109 7.71 -14.85 4.26
C ASP A 109 6.33 -14.88 3.57
N PHE A 110 6.23 -15.66 2.49
CA PHE A 110 4.99 -15.76 1.72
C PHE A 110 3.83 -16.37 2.51
N GLY A 111 2.61 -15.92 2.19
CA GLY A 111 1.36 -16.38 2.83
C GLY A 111 1.11 -15.83 4.24
N LYS A 112 1.96 -14.92 4.72
CA LYS A 112 1.78 -14.24 6.01
C LYS A 112 1.58 -12.75 5.80
N TRP A 113 0.73 -12.16 6.63
CA TRP A 113 0.61 -10.71 6.74
C TRP A 113 1.82 -10.13 7.47
N VAL A 114 2.40 -9.09 6.91
CA VAL A 114 3.53 -8.34 7.46
C VAL A 114 3.25 -6.85 7.38
N SER A 115 3.57 -6.13 8.46
CA SER A 115 3.41 -4.69 8.52
C SER A 115 4.56 -3.98 7.80
N VAL A 116 4.22 -3.02 6.94
CA VAL A 116 5.14 -2.05 6.36
C VAL A 116 4.92 -0.71 7.04
N THR A 117 5.91 -0.22 7.76
CA THR A 117 5.81 1.03 8.52
C THR A 117 6.85 2.04 8.11
N GLY A 118 6.52 3.32 8.26
CA GLY A 118 7.41 4.43 7.94
C GLY A 118 6.86 5.76 8.43
N SER A 119 7.50 6.84 8.04
CA SER A 119 6.99 8.17 8.36
C SER A 119 7.35 9.19 7.29
N TYR A 120 6.54 10.24 7.19
CA TYR A 120 6.71 11.29 6.20
C TYR A 120 6.32 12.65 6.78
N THR A 121 7.02 13.71 6.35
CA THR A 121 6.67 15.08 6.71
C THR A 121 6.27 15.85 5.45
N PRO A 122 4.96 16.12 5.25
CA PRO A 122 4.47 16.81 4.07
C PRO A 122 5.06 18.20 3.91
N ARG A 123 5.45 18.53 2.67
CA ARG A 123 5.90 19.88 2.28
C ARG A 123 4.76 20.73 1.73
N ARG A 124 3.64 20.10 1.39
CA ARG A 124 2.45 20.69 0.79
C ARG A 124 1.21 20.19 1.53
N SER A 125 0.10 20.88 1.32
CA SER A 125 -1.21 20.48 1.88
C SER A 125 -1.88 19.37 1.08
N GLU A 126 -1.35 19.07 -0.10
CA GLU A 126 -1.80 18.02 -0.99
C GLU A 126 -0.58 17.28 -1.50
N ASP A 127 -0.67 15.96 -1.53
CA ASP A 127 0.35 15.12 -2.11
C ASP A 127 -0.25 13.78 -2.57
N ARG A 128 0.54 12.94 -3.23
CA ARG A 128 0.06 11.63 -3.70
C ARG A 128 0.79 10.51 -2.98
N LEU A 129 0.07 9.70 -2.22
CA LEU A 129 0.61 8.46 -1.66
C LEU A 129 0.70 7.42 -2.76
N ASN A 130 1.82 6.72 -2.85
CA ASN A 130 2.05 5.64 -3.80
C ASN A 130 2.55 4.41 -3.03
N ILE A 131 1.96 3.26 -3.31
CA ILE A 131 2.41 1.94 -2.85
C ILE A 131 2.75 1.16 -4.11
N LEU A 132 4.04 0.91 -4.31
CA LEU A 132 4.57 0.12 -5.42
C LEU A 132 4.84 -1.29 -4.93
N ALA A 133 4.44 -2.28 -5.71
CA ALA A 133 4.75 -3.68 -5.50
C ALA A 133 5.41 -4.27 -6.75
N ALA A 134 6.57 -4.90 -6.57
CA ALA A 134 7.28 -5.68 -7.58
C ALA A 134 7.65 -7.05 -6.99
N CYS A 135 7.74 -8.07 -7.81
CA CYS A 135 8.14 -9.41 -7.39
C CYS A 135 9.20 -9.93 -8.34
N ASP A 136 10.23 -10.55 -7.77
CA ASP A 136 11.34 -11.12 -8.52
C ASP A 136 11.07 -12.59 -8.80
N PHE A 137 11.00 -12.95 -10.08
CA PHE A 137 10.81 -14.32 -10.53
C PHE A 137 11.99 -14.75 -11.41
N PRO A 138 12.37 -16.04 -11.37
CA PRO A 138 13.32 -16.61 -12.33
C PRO A 138 12.82 -16.54 -13.78
N ASP A 139 11.50 -16.67 -13.97
CA ASP A 139 10.82 -16.45 -15.24
C ASP A 139 10.18 -15.05 -15.23
N ASN A 140 10.77 -14.14 -16.00
CA ASN A 140 10.38 -12.74 -16.08
C ASN A 140 9.03 -12.51 -16.79
N SER A 141 8.41 -13.54 -17.36
CA SER A 141 7.05 -13.46 -17.92
C SER A 141 5.95 -13.62 -16.86
N VAL A 142 6.31 -14.03 -15.65
CA VAL A 142 5.37 -14.26 -14.54
C VAL A 142 5.11 -12.97 -13.78
N THR A 143 3.86 -12.78 -13.35
CA THR A 143 3.47 -11.69 -12.46
C THR A 143 3.05 -12.25 -11.10
N GLY A 144 3.43 -11.55 -10.04
CA GLY A 144 2.97 -11.83 -8.68
C GLY A 144 1.69 -11.10 -8.33
N ARG A 145 1.17 -11.42 -7.15
CA ARG A 145 0.09 -10.69 -6.50
C ARG A 145 0.57 -10.24 -5.14
N VAL A 146 0.16 -9.04 -4.75
CA VAL A 146 0.40 -8.49 -3.42
C VAL A 146 -0.94 -8.01 -2.88
N TYR A 147 -1.29 -8.51 -1.70
CA TYR A 147 -2.48 -8.11 -0.96
C TYR A 147 -2.12 -6.99 -0.01
N ILE A 148 -2.94 -5.94 0.02
CA ILE A 148 -2.74 -4.74 0.82
C ILE A 148 -4.01 -4.49 1.61
N ASP A 149 -3.87 -4.21 2.89
CA ASP A 149 -4.99 -3.94 3.79
C ASP A 149 -4.59 -2.95 4.91
N ASP A 150 -5.59 -2.39 5.58
CA ASP A 150 -5.47 -1.49 6.73
C ASP A 150 -4.42 -0.37 6.57
N VAL A 151 -4.53 0.40 5.49
CA VAL A 151 -3.58 1.49 5.21
C VAL A 151 -3.83 2.68 6.13
N LEU A 152 -2.85 3.02 6.95
CA LEU A 152 -2.85 4.19 7.82
C LEU A 152 -1.85 5.23 7.31
N PHE A 153 -2.31 6.48 7.21
CA PHE A 153 -1.44 7.64 7.11
C PHE A 153 -2.01 8.77 7.95
N ALA A 154 -1.44 9.00 9.13
CA ALA A 154 -2.00 9.92 10.13
C ALA A 154 -0.90 10.72 10.83
N PRO A 155 -1.19 11.92 11.38
CA PRO A 155 -0.20 12.65 12.17
C PRO A 155 0.34 11.78 13.31
N SER A 156 1.65 11.84 13.54
CA SER A 156 2.28 10.99 14.55
C SER A 156 1.67 11.25 15.94
N GLY A 157 1.26 10.19 16.62
CA GLY A 157 0.66 10.27 17.96
C GLY A 157 -0.79 10.75 18.02
N SER A 158 -1.46 11.03 16.90
CA SER A 158 -2.90 11.37 16.91
C SER A 158 -3.82 10.18 16.69
N CYS A 159 -3.30 9.08 16.15
CA CYS A 159 -4.04 7.84 15.92
C CYS A 159 -3.40 6.73 16.78
N GLY A 160 -3.68 6.73 18.07
CA GLY A 160 -3.35 5.60 18.94
C GLY A 160 -4.40 4.50 18.78
N SER A 161 -3.98 3.31 18.38
CA SER A 161 -4.70 2.08 18.66
C SER A 161 -4.79 1.94 20.19
N ASN A 162 -5.99 2.07 20.75
CA ASN A 162 -6.29 1.48 22.06
C ASN A 162 -6.45 -0.03 21.88
#